data_AF-A0A1I4F5X8-F1
#
_entry.id   AF-A0A1I4F5X8-F1
#
_cell.length_a   1.000
_cell.length_b   1.000
_cell.length_c   1.000
_cell.angle_alpha   90.00
_cell.angle_beta   90.00
_cell.angle_gamma   90.00
#
_symmetry.space_group_name_H-M   'P 1'
#
loop_
_entity.id
_entity.type
_entity.pdbx_description
1 polymer ?
#
loop_
_entity_poly.entity_id
_entity_poly.type
_entity_poly.pdbx_seq_one_letter_code
_entity_poly.pdbx_strand_id
1 'polypeptide(L)'
;MAQKFGGKYSPGGAKVSPQAETFQNARRSRAGGRVNLLFMAPLPLIWKAFTSEPLVMAQYLCALVVLLMAAWLTRSGQEAHDAYDARKVARRPALPRKILGSIFTGGGLALAGLAGHGVVEALIFAAVGFGLHLFAFGPDPLRDKGMEGVNLHQTDRVARAVDEAEEHLRAMSDAIKRAGDRDLESRVERFQQAARALFRTIENDPRDLSSARRYLGVYLLGAKDATVKFADLYSRTRNVEARAEYEALLDDLEENFAARNQKLLLDDKGDLNIEIDVLRERLAREGVHHN
;
A
#
# COMPACT_ATOMS: atom_id res chain seq x y z
N MET A 1 40.23 21.87 12.76
CA MET A 1 39.24 22.95 12.56
C MET A 1 37.89 22.41 13.03
N ALA A 2 37.31 23.00 14.07
CA ALA A 2 36.11 22.48 14.74
C ALA A 2 34.84 22.92 14.02
N GLN A 3 33.99 21.97 13.61
CA GLN A 3 32.64 22.24 13.12
C GLN A 3 31.75 22.71 14.28
N LYS A 4 31.12 23.88 14.10
CA LYS A 4 30.15 24.44 15.05
C LYS A 4 28.82 23.70 14.89
N PHE A 5 28.38 23.00 15.94
CA PHE A 5 27.06 22.40 16.03
C PHE A 5 25.99 23.50 16.17
N GLY A 6 25.13 23.64 15.16
CA GLY A 6 23.91 24.46 15.21
C GLY A 6 22.71 23.57 15.52
N GLY A 7 22.39 23.38 16.80
CA GLY A 7 21.18 22.66 17.23
C GLY A 7 20.03 23.62 17.52
N LYS A 8 18.83 23.06 17.76
CA LYS A 8 17.57 23.82 18.02
C LYS A 8 17.59 24.75 19.25
N TYR A 9 18.67 24.74 20.03
CA TYR A 9 18.89 25.58 21.21
C TYR A 9 20.08 26.54 21.06
N SER A 10 20.71 26.62 19.88
CA SER A 10 21.78 27.58 19.64
C SER A 10 21.21 29.00 19.49
N PRO A 11 21.76 30.02 20.17
CA PRO A 11 21.28 31.40 20.04
C PRO A 11 21.57 31.87 18.61
N GLY A 12 20.52 31.99 17.79
CA GLY A 12 20.60 32.36 16.36
C GLY A 12 20.07 31.34 15.36
N GLY A 13 19.55 30.19 15.81
CA GLY A 13 18.91 29.21 14.91
C GLY A 13 17.55 29.69 14.42
N ALA A 14 17.37 29.81 13.10
CA ALA A 14 16.06 29.99 12.49
C ALA A 14 15.12 28.88 12.99
N LYS A 15 13.91 29.27 13.44
CA LYS A 15 12.85 28.34 13.83
C LYS A 15 12.39 27.57 12.58
N VAL A 16 13.03 26.45 12.27
CA VAL A 16 12.44 25.45 11.39
C VAL A 16 11.31 24.82 12.20
N SER A 17 10.08 25.23 11.89
CA SER A 17 8.87 24.60 12.41
C SER A 17 8.98 23.09 12.18
N PRO A 18 8.74 22.24 13.19
CA PRO A 18 8.78 20.80 12.98
C PRO A 18 7.69 20.46 11.94
N GLN A 19 8.08 19.77 10.87
CA GLN A 19 7.17 19.18 9.89
C GLN A 19 6.14 18.31 10.64
N ALA A 20 4.98 18.90 10.94
CA ALA A 20 3.86 18.23 11.59
C ALA A 20 2.98 17.49 10.57
N GLU A 21 3.42 17.36 9.32
CA GLU A 21 2.60 16.89 8.20
C GLU A 21 2.83 15.41 7.86
N THR A 22 3.98 14.81 8.22
CA THR A 22 4.36 13.45 7.77
C THR A 22 3.47 12.34 8.32
N PHE A 23 2.71 12.59 9.38
CA PHE A 23 1.86 11.60 10.05
C PHE A 23 0.36 11.89 10.01
N GLN A 24 -0.09 13.01 9.42
CA GLN A 24 -1.49 13.43 9.53
C GLN A 24 -2.49 12.45 8.87
N ASN A 25 -2.01 11.53 8.03
CA ASN A 25 -2.85 10.52 7.37
C ASN A 25 -2.31 9.08 7.45
N ALA A 26 -1.32 8.80 8.31
CA ALA A 26 -0.74 7.46 8.43
C ALA A 26 -1.72 6.53 9.16
N ARG A 27 -2.49 5.72 8.41
CA ARG A 27 -3.33 4.66 8.98
C ARG A 27 -2.46 3.44 9.30
N ARG A 28 -2.60 2.90 10.51
CA ARG A 28 -1.92 1.65 10.91
C ARG A 28 -2.42 0.50 10.03
N SER A 29 -1.52 -0.15 9.29
CA SER A 29 -1.89 -1.31 8.49
C SER A 29 -2.44 -2.44 9.36
N ARG A 30 -3.51 -3.10 8.87
CA ARG A 30 -4.12 -4.28 9.48
C ARG A 30 -3.22 -5.52 9.35
N ALA A 31 -2.26 -5.50 8.43
CA ALA A 31 -1.26 -6.55 8.24
C ALA A 31 -0.14 -6.58 9.31
N GLY A 32 -0.24 -5.75 10.36
CA GLY A 32 0.74 -5.67 11.44
C GLY A 32 0.68 -6.83 12.46
N GLY A 33 0.87 -6.51 13.74
CA GLY A 33 1.18 -7.48 14.80
C GLY A 33 0.24 -8.69 14.93
N ARG A 34 -1.06 -8.55 14.63
CA ARG A 34 -2.02 -9.66 14.69
C ARG A 34 -1.70 -10.78 13.70
N VAL A 35 -1.26 -10.43 12.50
CA VAL A 35 -0.91 -11.42 11.47
C VAL A 35 0.44 -12.07 11.78
N ASN A 36 1.40 -11.32 12.35
CA ASN A 36 2.69 -11.88 12.77
C ASN A 36 2.55 -13.00 13.83
N LEU A 37 1.52 -12.93 14.69
CA LEU A 37 1.24 -14.00 15.64
C LEU A 37 0.90 -15.34 14.97
N LEU A 38 0.27 -15.32 13.78
CA LEU A 38 -0.04 -16.54 13.03
C LEU A 38 1.21 -17.28 12.54
N PHE A 39 2.33 -16.58 12.32
CA PHE A 39 3.59 -17.21 11.95
C PHE A 39 4.27 -17.88 13.15
N MET A 40 4.02 -17.37 14.36
CA MET A 40 4.59 -17.92 15.60
C MET A 40 3.75 -19.07 16.16
N ALA A 41 2.43 -18.99 16.00
CA ALA A 41 1.47 -19.97 16.53
C ALA A 41 1.78 -21.44 16.20
N PRO A 42 2.22 -21.81 14.97
CA PRO A 42 2.47 -23.22 14.65
C PRO A 42 3.88 -23.71 15.01
N LEU A 43 4.81 -22.85 15.44
CA LEU A 43 6.19 -23.24 15.74
C LEU A 43 6.34 -24.36 16.79
N PRO A 44 5.49 -24.46 17.84
CA PRO A 44 5.53 -25.59 18.76
C PRO A 44 5.31 -26.95 18.09
N LEU A 45 4.71 -27.01 16.90
CA LEU A 45 4.59 -28.25 16.12
C LEU A 45 5.94 -28.82 15.71
N ILE A 46 6.97 -27.99 15.57
CA ILE A 46 8.34 -28.42 15.24
C ILE A 46 8.85 -29.37 16.33
N TRP A 47 8.67 -28.99 17.60
CA TRP A 47 9.07 -29.83 18.72
C TRP A 47 8.34 -31.17 18.69
N LYS A 48 7.01 -31.15 18.51
CA LYS A 48 6.22 -32.39 18.38
C LYS A 48 6.66 -33.24 17.19
N ALA A 49 6.97 -32.65 16.05
CA ALA A 49 7.39 -33.37 14.85
C ALA A 49 8.68 -34.17 15.12
N PHE A 50 9.71 -33.53 15.68
CA PHE A 50 11.01 -34.16 15.91
C PHE A 50 11.06 -35.12 17.10
N THR A 51 10.03 -35.13 17.96
CA THR A 51 9.88 -36.13 19.04
C THR A 51 8.96 -37.29 18.65
N SER A 52 8.44 -37.32 17.43
CA SER A 52 7.47 -38.32 16.96
C SER A 52 8.08 -39.35 16.01
N GLU A 53 7.36 -40.45 15.78
CA GLU A 53 7.70 -41.45 14.75
C GLU A 53 7.69 -40.83 13.34
N PRO A 54 8.42 -41.39 12.36
CA PRO A 54 8.63 -40.77 11.04
C PRO A 54 7.35 -40.39 10.28
N LEU A 55 6.31 -41.23 10.35
CA LEU A 55 5.03 -40.95 9.68
C LEU A 55 4.31 -39.76 10.34
N VAL A 56 4.25 -39.76 11.67
CA VAL A 56 3.62 -38.70 12.46
C VAL A 56 4.41 -37.39 12.36
N MET A 57 5.74 -37.48 12.31
CA MET A 57 6.64 -36.36 12.01
C MET A 57 6.27 -35.72 10.67
N ALA A 58 6.12 -36.51 9.60
CA ALA A 58 5.77 -36.00 8.28
C ALA A 58 4.41 -35.26 8.29
N GLN A 59 3.43 -35.78 9.03
CA GLN A 59 2.11 -35.15 9.20
C GLN A 59 2.20 -33.80 9.92
N TYR A 60 2.96 -33.71 11.02
CA TYR A 60 3.17 -32.44 11.73
C TYR A 60 3.93 -31.40 10.91
N LEU A 61 4.92 -31.83 10.12
CA LEU A 61 5.63 -30.94 9.20
C LEU A 61 4.71 -30.46 8.08
N CYS A 62 3.85 -31.32 7.54
CA CYS A 62 2.84 -30.93 6.57
C CYS A 62 1.85 -29.91 7.16
N ALA A 63 1.34 -30.17 8.37
CA ALA A 63 0.49 -29.24 9.11
C ALA A 63 1.15 -27.87 9.31
N LEU A 64 2.44 -27.86 9.72
CA LEU A 64 3.23 -26.64 9.88
C LEU A 64 3.31 -25.85 8.57
N VAL A 65 3.65 -26.50 7.44
CA VAL A 65 3.74 -25.84 6.13
C VAL A 65 2.38 -25.24 5.73
N VAL A 66 1.30 -25.99 5.92
CA VAL A 66 -0.07 -25.53 5.61
C VAL A 66 -0.46 -24.31 6.46
N LEU A 67 -0.12 -24.30 7.75
CA LEU A 67 -0.39 -23.16 8.65
C LEU A 67 0.45 -21.93 8.32
N LEU A 68 1.71 -22.11 7.94
CA LEU A 68 2.56 -20.99 7.48
C LEU A 68 2.06 -20.41 6.15
N MET A 69 1.57 -21.25 5.24
CA MET A 69 0.89 -20.81 4.02
C MET A 69 -0.40 -20.03 4.34
N ALA A 70 -1.18 -20.47 5.33
CA ALA A 70 -2.37 -19.75 5.80
C ALA A 70 -2.02 -18.35 6.33
N ALA A 71 -0.94 -18.24 7.12
CA ALA A 71 -0.45 -16.98 7.66
C ALA A 71 0.00 -16.01 6.54
N TRP A 72 0.74 -16.52 5.56
CA TRP A 72 1.18 -15.74 4.39
C TRP A 72 0.01 -15.24 3.54
N LEU A 73 -0.99 -16.09 3.31
CA LEU A 73 -2.19 -15.72 2.55
C LEU A 73 -3.04 -14.68 3.31
N THR A 74 -3.12 -14.80 4.63
CA THR A 74 -3.82 -13.83 5.48
C THR A 74 -3.13 -12.47 5.48
N ARG A 75 -1.80 -12.44 5.52
CA ARG A 75 -1.01 -11.20 5.42
C ARG A 75 -1.25 -10.48 4.10
N SER A 76 -1.04 -11.19 3.00
CA SER A 76 -1.24 -10.64 1.65
C SER A 76 -2.70 -10.27 1.37
N GLY A 77 -3.66 -10.94 2.03
CA GLY A 77 -5.07 -10.58 2.01
C GLY A 77 -5.37 -9.27 2.77
N GLN A 78 -4.76 -9.05 3.94
CA GLN A 78 -4.94 -7.79 4.65
C GLN A 78 -4.25 -6.61 3.98
N GLU A 79 -3.07 -6.80 3.39
CA GLU A 79 -2.41 -5.77 2.60
C GLU A 79 -3.28 -5.37 1.38
N ALA A 80 -3.91 -6.35 0.72
CA ALA A 80 -4.84 -6.09 -0.38
C ALA A 80 -6.14 -5.39 0.08
N HIS A 81 -6.69 -5.78 1.23
CA HIS A 81 -7.87 -5.13 1.80
C HIS A 81 -7.56 -3.68 2.23
N ASP A 82 -6.42 -3.44 2.87
CA ASP A 82 -5.99 -2.08 3.25
C ASP A 82 -5.87 -1.19 2.00
N ALA A 83 -5.32 -1.71 0.90
CA ALA A 83 -5.24 -0.99 -0.37
C ALA A 83 -6.63 -0.71 -0.98
N TYR A 84 -7.55 -1.69 -0.90
CA TYR A 84 -8.95 -1.52 -1.33
C TYR A 84 -9.69 -0.46 -0.50
N ASP A 85 -9.50 -0.46 0.83
CA ASP A 85 -10.14 0.49 1.74
C ASP A 85 -9.60 1.91 1.58
N ALA A 86 -8.30 2.04 1.26
CA ALA A 86 -7.64 3.33 1.05
C ALA A 86 -8.16 4.08 -0.19
N ARG A 87 -8.67 3.36 -1.19
CA ARG A 87 -9.18 3.92 -2.46
C ARG A 87 -10.69 4.15 -2.38
N LYS A 88 -11.20 5.23 -2.98
CA LYS A 88 -12.64 5.44 -3.15
C LYS A 88 -13.22 4.56 -4.26
N VAL A 89 -12.39 4.27 -5.26
CA VAL A 89 -12.72 3.45 -6.42
C VAL A 89 -11.73 2.30 -6.48
N ALA A 90 -12.21 1.06 -6.37
CA ALA A 90 -11.34 -0.12 -6.34
C ALA A 90 -12.08 -1.37 -6.81
N ARG A 91 -11.36 -2.24 -7.53
CA ARG A 91 -11.84 -3.60 -7.85
C ARG A 91 -11.69 -4.52 -6.65
N ARG A 92 -12.60 -5.49 -6.54
CA ARG A 92 -12.43 -6.59 -5.59
C ARG A 92 -11.13 -7.36 -5.90
N PRO A 93 -10.40 -7.85 -4.87
CA PRO A 93 -9.27 -8.74 -5.08
C PRO A 93 -9.64 -9.97 -5.92
N ALA A 94 -8.76 -10.36 -6.84
CA ALA A 94 -9.02 -11.48 -7.77
C ALA A 94 -9.21 -12.83 -7.05
N LEU A 95 -8.56 -12.99 -5.89
CA LEU A 95 -8.69 -14.17 -5.04
C LEU A 95 -9.02 -13.74 -3.60
N PRO A 96 -10.01 -14.38 -2.94
CA PRO A 96 -10.35 -14.10 -1.55
C PRO A 96 -9.34 -14.74 -0.59
N ARG A 97 -8.16 -14.12 -0.48
CA ARG A 97 -6.98 -14.65 0.21
C ARG A 97 -7.21 -14.92 1.70
N LYS A 98 -8.05 -14.16 2.40
CA LYS A 98 -8.38 -14.37 3.83
C LYS A 98 -9.39 -15.48 4.04
N ILE A 99 -10.34 -15.66 3.12
CA ILE A 99 -11.22 -16.83 3.12
C ILE A 99 -10.40 -18.09 2.89
N LEU A 100 -9.53 -18.08 1.87
CA LEU A 100 -8.59 -19.17 1.65
C LEU A 100 -7.69 -19.38 2.88
N GLY A 101 -7.15 -18.31 3.47
CA GLY A 101 -6.37 -18.38 4.70
C GLY A 101 -7.12 -19.10 5.83
N SER A 102 -8.42 -18.83 5.99
CA SER A 102 -9.29 -19.52 6.96
C SER A 102 -9.39 -21.02 6.66
N ILE A 103 -9.53 -21.39 5.39
CA ILE A 103 -9.58 -22.80 4.94
C ILE A 103 -8.25 -23.50 5.22
N PHE A 104 -7.12 -22.88 4.89
CA PHE A 104 -5.79 -23.43 5.17
C PHE A 104 -5.51 -23.53 6.67
N THR A 105 -5.95 -22.56 7.49
CA THR A 105 -5.86 -22.65 8.96
C THR A 105 -6.64 -23.86 9.49
N GLY A 106 -7.88 -24.05 9.04
CA GLY A 106 -8.69 -25.22 9.38
C GLY A 106 -8.02 -26.52 8.93
N GLY A 107 -7.55 -26.59 7.68
CA GLY A 107 -6.87 -27.78 7.14
C GLY A 107 -5.57 -28.12 7.87
N GLY A 108 -4.74 -27.13 8.19
CA GLY A 108 -3.49 -27.35 8.94
C GLY A 108 -3.74 -27.84 10.37
N LEU A 109 -4.77 -27.31 11.03
CA LEU A 109 -5.21 -27.78 12.34
C LEU A 109 -5.83 -29.18 12.28
N ALA A 110 -6.56 -29.51 11.22
CA ALA A 110 -7.08 -30.86 10.98
C ALA A 110 -5.94 -31.88 10.86
N LEU A 111 -4.91 -31.56 10.07
CA LEU A 111 -3.72 -32.40 9.91
C LEU A 111 -3.00 -32.62 11.26
N ALA A 112 -2.86 -31.57 12.08
CA ALA A 112 -2.31 -31.70 13.41
C ALA A 112 -3.19 -32.55 14.36
N GLY A 113 -4.52 -32.45 14.22
CA GLY A 113 -5.48 -33.28 14.96
C GLY A 113 -5.36 -34.76 14.60
N LEU A 114 -5.27 -35.08 13.30
CA LEU A 114 -5.07 -36.44 12.80
C LEU A 114 -3.75 -37.05 13.29
N ALA A 115 -2.67 -36.26 13.34
CA ALA A 115 -1.36 -36.72 13.75
C ALA A 115 -1.26 -37.07 15.25
N GLY A 116 -2.05 -36.42 16.11
CA GLY A 116 -1.90 -36.52 17.56
C GLY A 116 -3.06 -37.12 18.34
N HIS A 117 -4.27 -37.19 17.75
CA HIS A 117 -5.48 -37.50 18.49
C HIS A 117 -6.39 -38.46 17.72
N GLY A 118 -6.92 -38.04 16.57
CA GLY A 118 -7.93 -38.80 15.84
C GLY A 118 -8.75 -37.97 14.85
N VAL A 119 -9.67 -38.64 14.14
CA VAL A 119 -10.49 -38.02 13.08
C VAL A 119 -11.51 -37.04 13.65
N VAL A 120 -12.09 -37.34 14.81
CA VAL A 120 -13.11 -36.47 15.44
C VAL A 120 -12.46 -35.16 15.88
N GLU A 121 -11.30 -35.23 16.52
CA GLU A 121 -10.53 -34.06 16.95
C GLU A 121 -10.05 -33.24 15.76
N ALA A 122 -9.64 -33.90 14.68
CA ALA A 122 -9.28 -33.23 13.43
C ALA A 122 -10.43 -32.38 12.87
N LEU A 123 -11.66 -32.93 12.86
CA LEU A 123 -12.84 -32.19 12.40
C LEU A 123 -13.17 -31.01 13.31
N ILE A 124 -13.08 -31.20 14.63
CA ILE A 124 -13.30 -30.13 15.61
C ILE A 124 -12.27 -29.01 15.40
N PHE A 125 -10.98 -29.35 15.32
CA PHE A 125 -9.91 -28.39 15.10
C PHE A 125 -10.03 -27.70 13.74
N ALA A 126 -10.49 -28.39 12.71
CA ALA A 126 -10.78 -27.79 11.40
C ALA A 126 -11.87 -26.72 11.50
N ALA A 127 -13.02 -27.08 12.08
CA ALA A 127 -14.18 -26.19 12.19
C ALA A 127 -13.88 -24.97 13.08
N VAL A 128 -13.29 -25.22 14.26
CA VAL A 128 -12.92 -24.16 15.21
C VAL A 128 -11.83 -23.27 14.62
N GLY A 129 -10.81 -23.86 14.01
CA GLY A 129 -9.72 -23.13 13.35
C GLY A 129 -10.21 -22.22 12.22
N PHE A 130 -11.05 -22.75 11.32
CA PHE A 130 -11.67 -21.98 10.26
C PHE A 130 -12.52 -20.83 10.81
N GLY A 131 -13.41 -21.13 11.77
CA GLY A 131 -14.33 -20.14 12.34
C GLY A 131 -13.62 -19.01 13.08
N LEU A 132 -12.66 -19.36 13.95
CA LEU A 132 -11.89 -18.36 14.70
C LEU A 132 -11.03 -17.50 13.77
N HIS A 133 -10.43 -18.09 12.73
CA HIS A 133 -9.65 -17.34 11.76
C HIS A 133 -10.52 -16.37 10.96
N LEU A 134 -11.66 -16.85 10.45
CA LEU A 134 -12.61 -16.01 9.71
C LEU A 134 -13.14 -14.86 10.59
N PHE A 135 -13.45 -15.14 11.86
CA PHE A 135 -13.90 -14.13 12.82
C PHE A 135 -12.81 -13.11 13.14
N ALA A 136 -11.57 -13.55 13.33
CA ALA A 136 -10.46 -12.68 13.69
C ALA A 136 -10.01 -11.72 12.57
N PHE A 137 -10.02 -12.19 11.31
CA PHE A 137 -9.49 -11.42 10.16
C PHE A 137 -10.56 -10.89 9.20
N GLY A 138 -11.78 -11.41 9.28
CA GLY A 138 -12.90 -11.07 8.41
C GLY A 138 -12.71 -11.51 6.96
N PRO A 139 -13.81 -11.59 6.18
CA PRO A 139 -13.73 -11.92 4.76
C PRO A 139 -13.05 -10.82 3.94
N ASP A 140 -12.59 -11.18 2.75
CA ASP A 140 -12.13 -10.23 1.72
C ASP A 140 -13.32 -9.45 1.13
N PRO A 141 -13.10 -8.22 0.61
CA PRO A 141 -14.16 -7.48 -0.07
C PRO A 141 -14.52 -8.19 -1.38
N LEU A 142 -15.79 -8.51 -1.58
CA LEU A 142 -16.27 -9.32 -2.72
C LEU A 142 -16.95 -8.50 -3.83
N ARG A 143 -17.03 -7.18 -3.65
CA ARG A 143 -17.69 -6.26 -4.58
C ARG A 143 -16.75 -5.14 -4.99
N ASP A 144 -16.97 -4.59 -6.18
CA ASP A 144 -16.26 -3.39 -6.62
C ASP A 144 -16.82 -2.16 -5.89
N LYS A 145 -15.97 -1.18 -5.65
CA LYS A 145 -16.28 0.06 -4.93
C LYS A 145 -16.21 1.24 -5.89
N GLY A 146 -17.18 2.15 -5.83
CA GLY A 146 -17.13 3.43 -6.56
C GLY A 146 -17.22 3.31 -8.09
N MET A 147 -17.72 2.19 -8.61
CA MET A 147 -17.84 1.91 -10.06
C MET A 147 -19.25 2.17 -10.62
N GLU A 148 -20.16 2.82 -9.87
CA GLU A 148 -21.53 3.11 -10.32
C GLU A 148 -21.57 4.42 -11.12
N GLY A 149 -22.05 4.38 -12.38
CA GLY A 149 -22.42 5.57 -13.15
C GLY A 149 -21.33 6.24 -14.02
N VAL A 150 -20.08 5.78 -14.03
CA VAL A 150 -19.00 6.31 -14.88
C VAL A 150 -18.45 5.19 -15.76
N ASN A 151 -18.16 5.47 -17.04
CA ASN A 151 -17.65 4.53 -18.05
C ASN A 151 -16.66 3.51 -17.43
N LEU A 152 -17.11 2.27 -17.20
CA LEU A 152 -16.33 1.18 -16.58
C LEU A 152 -14.93 1.02 -17.21
N HIS A 153 -14.82 1.25 -18.52
CA HIS A 153 -13.56 1.22 -19.25
C HIS A 153 -12.58 2.34 -18.88
N GLN A 154 -13.07 3.55 -18.59
CA GLN A 154 -12.23 4.67 -18.22
C GLN A 154 -11.69 4.49 -16.80
N THR A 155 -12.57 4.11 -15.88
CA THR A 155 -12.19 3.81 -14.49
C THR A 155 -11.24 2.61 -14.40
N ASP A 156 -11.45 1.57 -15.21
CA ASP A 156 -10.52 0.44 -15.31
C ASP A 156 -9.14 0.83 -15.85
N ARG A 157 -9.08 1.78 -16.79
CA ARG A 157 -7.80 2.30 -17.29
C ARG A 157 -7.06 3.11 -16.23
N VAL A 158 -7.78 3.90 -15.43
CA VAL A 158 -7.19 4.64 -14.29
C VAL A 158 -6.60 3.66 -13.29
N ALA A 159 -7.39 2.67 -12.84
CA ALA A 159 -6.97 1.71 -11.85
C ALA A 159 -5.69 0.97 -12.28
N ARG A 160 -5.64 0.48 -13.54
CA ARG A 160 -4.44 -0.18 -14.08
C ARG A 160 -3.22 0.74 -14.14
N ALA A 161 -3.39 1.98 -14.57
CA ALA A 161 -2.29 2.94 -14.64
C ALA A 161 -1.76 3.30 -13.24
N VAL A 162 -2.62 3.41 -12.24
CA VAL A 162 -2.22 3.67 -10.85
C VAL A 162 -1.53 2.46 -10.22
N ASP A 163 -1.99 1.24 -10.49
CA ASP A 163 -1.36 0.02 -9.99
C ASP A 163 0.07 -0.15 -10.55
N GLU A 164 0.27 0.10 -11.84
CA GLU A 164 1.61 0.09 -12.48
C GLU A 164 2.52 1.19 -11.89
N ALA A 165 1.96 2.39 -11.66
CA ALA A 165 2.68 3.50 -11.04
C ALA A 165 3.10 3.18 -9.59
N GLU A 166 2.24 2.55 -8.78
CA GLU A 166 2.58 2.09 -7.42
C GLU A 166 3.66 0.98 -7.44
N GLU A 167 3.68 0.12 -8.45
CA GLU A 167 4.76 -0.85 -8.64
C GLU A 167 6.11 -0.16 -8.85
N HIS A 168 6.15 0.90 -9.67
CA HIS A 168 7.35 1.71 -9.84
C HIS A 168 7.80 2.38 -8.53
N LEU A 169 6.88 2.94 -7.74
CA LEU A 169 7.20 3.52 -6.42
C LEU A 169 7.76 2.48 -5.45
N ARG A 170 7.19 1.27 -5.41
CA ARG A 170 7.71 0.16 -4.57
C ARG A 170 9.12 -0.23 -4.99
N ALA A 171 9.34 -0.41 -6.29
CA ALA A 171 10.67 -0.72 -6.83
C ALA A 171 11.71 0.38 -6.49
N MET A 172 11.31 1.66 -6.50
CA MET A 172 12.16 2.75 -6.02
C MET A 172 12.52 2.61 -4.54
N SER A 173 11.53 2.32 -3.67
CA SER A 173 11.76 2.11 -2.23
C SER A 173 12.72 0.96 -1.96
N ASP A 174 12.59 -0.14 -2.69
CA ASP A 174 13.46 -1.30 -2.52
C ASP A 174 14.85 -1.06 -3.08
N ALA A 175 14.97 -0.32 -4.18
CA ALA A 175 16.24 0.08 -4.73
C ALA A 175 17.02 1.01 -3.79
N ILE A 176 16.39 2.04 -3.23
CA ILE A 176 17.08 3.04 -2.41
C ILE A 176 17.63 2.48 -1.09
N LYS A 177 16.96 1.47 -0.49
CA LYS A 177 17.47 0.77 0.71
C LYS A 177 18.88 0.18 0.50
N ARG A 178 19.25 -0.16 -0.73
CA ARG A 178 20.60 -0.68 -1.06
C ARG A 178 21.69 0.38 -0.97
N ALA A 179 21.35 1.67 -1.06
CA ALA A 179 22.29 2.76 -0.82
C ALA A 179 22.63 2.90 0.69
N GLY A 180 21.74 2.47 1.58
CA GLY A 180 21.94 2.52 3.04
C GLY A 180 22.07 3.93 3.62
N ASP A 181 21.51 4.93 2.94
CA ASP A 181 21.45 6.31 3.40
C ASP A 181 20.01 6.64 3.84
N ARG A 182 19.82 6.80 5.14
CA ARG A 182 18.51 7.05 5.76
C ARG A 182 17.89 8.38 5.32
N ASP A 183 18.71 9.37 5.00
CA ASP A 183 18.19 10.65 4.54
C ASP A 183 17.56 10.49 3.16
N LEU A 184 18.27 9.83 2.24
CA LEU A 184 17.76 9.53 0.89
C LEU A 184 16.51 8.64 0.91
N GLU A 185 16.46 7.65 1.80
CA GLU A 185 15.23 6.86 2.03
C GLU A 185 14.04 7.75 2.40
N SER A 186 14.24 8.72 3.28
CA SER A 186 13.20 9.69 3.66
C SER A 186 12.81 10.61 2.50
N ARG A 187 13.76 11.06 1.67
CA ARG A 187 13.45 11.88 0.49
C ARG A 187 12.61 11.11 -0.53
N VAL A 188 12.95 9.84 -0.79
CA VAL A 188 12.15 8.96 -1.66
C VAL A 188 10.74 8.77 -1.10
N GLU A 189 10.60 8.60 0.22
CA GLU A 189 9.29 8.52 0.86
C GLU A 189 8.45 9.80 0.69
N ARG A 190 9.06 10.99 0.80
CA ARG A 190 8.37 12.26 0.54
C ARG A 190 7.89 12.37 -0.91
N PHE A 191 8.75 12.03 -1.87
CA PHE A 191 8.36 11.96 -3.28
C PHE A 191 7.18 10.98 -3.50
N GLN A 192 7.21 9.79 -2.89
CA GLN A 192 6.10 8.84 -2.96
C GLN A 192 4.79 9.42 -2.42
N GLN A 193 4.84 10.24 -1.36
CA GLN A 193 3.66 10.89 -0.81
C GLN A 193 3.07 11.91 -1.81
N ALA A 194 3.92 12.71 -2.46
CA ALA A 194 3.50 13.63 -3.52
C ALA A 194 2.89 12.90 -4.73
N ALA A 195 3.52 11.81 -5.17
CA ALA A 195 3.00 10.97 -6.26
C ALA A 195 1.65 10.33 -5.91
N ARG A 196 1.51 9.79 -4.69
CA ARG A 196 0.25 9.23 -4.20
C ARG A 196 -0.86 10.28 -4.07
N ALA A 197 -0.51 11.53 -3.77
CA ALA A 197 -1.49 12.62 -3.76
C ALA A 197 -2.04 12.87 -5.18
N LEU A 198 -1.18 12.89 -6.19
CA LEU A 198 -1.59 12.99 -7.59
C LEU A 198 -2.46 11.80 -8.03
N PHE A 199 -2.10 10.57 -7.64
CA PHE A 199 -2.90 9.39 -7.97
C PHE A 199 -4.32 9.48 -7.42
N ARG A 200 -4.46 9.91 -6.16
CA ARG A 200 -5.79 10.10 -5.54
C ARG A 200 -6.64 11.13 -6.27
N THR A 201 -6.05 12.21 -6.78
CA THR A 201 -6.78 13.22 -7.57
C THR A 201 -7.30 12.61 -8.87
N ILE A 202 -6.47 11.85 -9.60
CA ILE A 202 -6.88 11.18 -10.84
C ILE A 202 -7.90 10.07 -10.59
N GLU A 203 -7.82 9.39 -9.44
CA GLU A 203 -8.84 8.42 -9.03
C GLU A 203 -10.19 9.09 -8.72
N ASN A 204 -10.17 10.34 -8.23
CA ASN A 204 -11.41 11.11 -8.01
C ASN A 204 -12.04 11.57 -9.33
N ASP A 205 -11.22 11.95 -10.32
CA ASP A 205 -11.69 12.29 -11.67
C ASP A 205 -10.96 11.50 -12.79
N PRO A 206 -11.58 10.42 -13.31
CA PRO A 206 -11.01 9.62 -14.40
C PRO A 206 -10.75 10.38 -15.71
N ARG A 207 -11.28 11.58 -15.91
CA ARG A 207 -11.05 12.43 -17.10
C ARG A 207 -9.60 12.95 -17.13
N ASP A 208 -9.01 13.14 -15.96
CA ASP A 208 -7.65 13.66 -15.79
C ASP A 208 -6.54 12.69 -16.14
N LEU A 209 -6.84 11.40 -16.28
CA LEU A 209 -5.85 10.40 -16.66
C LEU A 209 -5.13 10.77 -17.96
N SER A 210 -5.86 11.36 -18.92
CA SER A 210 -5.30 11.77 -20.21
C SER A 210 -4.15 12.76 -20.07
N SER A 211 -4.31 13.70 -19.15
CA SER A 211 -3.43 14.83 -18.92
C SER A 211 -2.29 14.50 -17.94
N ALA A 212 -2.47 13.47 -17.11
CA ALA A 212 -1.48 12.98 -16.15
C ALA A 212 -0.72 11.70 -16.60
N ARG A 213 -1.08 11.08 -17.73
CA ARG A 213 -0.48 9.81 -18.20
C ARG A 213 1.05 9.80 -18.24
N ARG A 214 1.66 10.91 -18.66
CA ARG A 214 3.13 11.03 -18.73
C ARG A 214 3.79 10.93 -17.35
N TYR A 215 3.12 11.40 -16.31
CA TYR A 215 3.59 11.33 -14.93
C TYR A 215 3.52 9.90 -14.41
N LEU A 216 2.39 9.21 -14.61
CA LEU A 216 2.20 7.83 -14.12
C LEU A 216 3.10 6.80 -14.84
N GLY A 217 3.39 7.02 -16.13
CA GLY A 217 4.23 6.11 -16.92
C GLY A 217 5.69 6.58 -16.99
N VAL A 218 5.97 7.48 -17.94
CA VAL A 218 7.34 7.83 -18.36
C VAL A 218 8.17 8.41 -17.21
N TYR A 219 7.61 9.34 -16.43
CA TYR A 219 8.38 9.98 -15.35
C TYR A 219 8.64 9.03 -14.18
N LEU A 220 7.66 8.23 -13.76
CA LEU A 220 7.88 7.24 -12.70
C LEU A 220 8.81 6.11 -13.13
N LEU A 221 8.69 5.62 -14.37
CA LEU A 221 9.62 4.64 -14.91
C LEU A 221 11.05 5.20 -14.95
N GLY A 222 11.21 6.44 -15.42
CA GLY A 222 12.51 7.13 -15.42
C GLY A 222 13.07 7.33 -14.02
N ALA A 223 12.23 7.75 -13.06
CA ALA A 223 12.62 7.92 -11.66
C ALA A 223 13.04 6.58 -11.02
N LYS A 224 12.32 5.49 -11.33
CA LYS A 224 12.67 4.13 -10.92
C LYS A 224 14.03 3.72 -11.43
N ASP A 225 14.25 3.84 -12.73
CA ASP A 225 15.51 3.44 -13.36
C ASP A 225 16.69 4.30 -12.89
N ALA A 226 16.49 5.60 -12.68
CA ALA A 226 17.47 6.49 -12.10
C ALA A 226 17.83 6.08 -10.65
N THR A 227 16.83 5.75 -9.84
CA THR A 227 17.02 5.29 -8.45
C THR A 227 17.80 3.99 -8.39
N VAL A 228 17.50 3.03 -9.28
CA VAL A 228 18.24 1.77 -9.37
C VAL A 228 19.71 2.01 -9.71
N LYS A 229 19.98 2.81 -10.75
CA LYS A 229 21.35 3.15 -11.17
C LYS A 229 22.12 3.90 -10.08
N PHE A 230 21.47 4.86 -9.43
CA PHE A 230 22.05 5.61 -8.32
C PHE A 230 22.41 4.68 -7.16
N ALA A 231 21.49 3.82 -6.72
CA ALA A 231 21.75 2.91 -5.61
C ALA A 231 22.91 1.93 -5.91
N ASP A 232 23.00 1.43 -7.14
CA ASP A 232 24.09 0.55 -7.59
C ASP A 232 25.45 1.28 -7.58
N LEU A 233 25.49 2.52 -8.07
CA LEU A 233 26.72 3.32 -8.08
C LEU A 233 27.14 3.72 -6.66
N TYR A 234 26.19 4.22 -5.86
CA TYR A 234 26.47 4.76 -4.54
C TYR A 234 26.87 3.69 -3.54
N SER A 235 26.27 2.49 -3.61
CA SER A 235 26.65 1.36 -2.76
C SER A 235 28.10 0.91 -2.96
N ARG A 236 28.65 1.08 -4.17
CA ARG A 236 30.03 0.70 -4.52
C ARG A 236 31.05 1.79 -4.27
N THR A 237 30.70 3.03 -4.63
CA THR A 237 31.68 4.13 -4.74
C THR A 237 31.52 5.19 -3.65
N ARG A 238 30.35 5.27 -3.00
CA ARG A 238 29.97 6.38 -2.10
C ARG A 238 30.19 7.76 -2.72
N ASN A 239 30.00 7.88 -4.03
CA ASN A 239 30.21 9.12 -4.78
C ASN A 239 29.24 10.21 -4.31
N VAL A 240 29.79 11.32 -3.80
CA VAL A 240 29.04 12.47 -3.26
C VAL A 240 28.38 13.30 -4.36
N GLU A 241 28.99 13.40 -5.54
CA GLU A 241 28.43 14.11 -6.69
C GLU A 241 27.16 13.41 -7.19
N ALA A 242 27.22 12.09 -7.36
CA ALA A 242 26.05 11.28 -7.74
C ALA A 242 24.91 11.38 -6.71
N ARG A 243 25.23 11.55 -5.41
CA ARG A 243 24.24 11.80 -4.36
C ARG A 243 23.58 13.17 -4.54
N ALA A 244 24.35 14.23 -4.77
CA ALA A 244 23.82 15.57 -4.97
C ALA A 244 22.93 15.66 -6.23
N GLU A 245 23.35 15.04 -7.34
CA GLU A 245 22.53 14.97 -8.57
C GLU A 245 21.22 14.21 -8.35
N TYR A 246 21.26 13.10 -7.62
CA TYR A 246 20.06 12.33 -7.30
C TYR A 246 19.14 13.09 -6.34
N GLU A 247 19.68 13.84 -5.38
CA GLU A 247 18.90 14.71 -4.52
C GLU A 247 18.18 15.80 -5.32
N ALA A 248 18.88 16.46 -6.25
CA ALA A 248 18.27 17.46 -7.13
C ALA A 248 17.15 16.85 -7.99
N LEU A 249 17.37 15.64 -8.55
CA LEU A 249 16.34 14.93 -9.30
C LEU A 249 15.08 14.66 -8.45
N LEU A 250 15.26 14.26 -7.19
CA LEU A 250 14.12 14.02 -6.30
C LEU A 250 13.35 15.30 -5.96
N ASP A 251 14.05 16.43 -5.80
CA ASP A 251 13.40 17.73 -5.57
C ASP A 251 12.58 18.16 -6.79
N ASP A 252 13.18 18.06 -7.98
CA ASP A 252 12.49 18.38 -9.23
C ASP A 252 11.25 17.49 -9.41
N LEU A 253 11.37 16.19 -9.13
CA LEU A 253 10.25 15.27 -9.23
C LEU A 253 9.14 15.60 -8.21
N GLU A 254 9.49 15.89 -6.96
CA GLU A 254 8.52 16.28 -5.92
C GLU A 254 7.76 17.54 -6.33
N GLU A 255 8.48 18.59 -6.76
CA GLU A 255 7.89 19.85 -7.19
C GLU A 255 6.98 19.67 -8.42
N ASN A 256 7.45 18.95 -9.45
CA ASN A 256 6.66 18.74 -10.67
C ASN A 256 5.37 17.94 -10.40
N PHE A 257 5.43 16.91 -9.56
CA PHE A 257 4.24 16.13 -9.20
C PHE A 257 3.26 16.94 -8.34
N ALA A 258 3.77 17.72 -7.39
CA ALA A 258 2.95 18.60 -6.56
C ALA A 258 2.26 19.68 -7.40
N ALA A 259 3.01 20.35 -8.29
CA ALA A 259 2.47 21.36 -9.21
C ALA A 259 1.43 20.76 -10.16
N ARG A 260 1.68 19.54 -10.68
CA ARG A 260 0.71 18.85 -11.53
C ARG A 260 -0.58 18.55 -10.77
N ASN A 261 -0.47 18.07 -9.54
CA ASN A 261 -1.62 17.79 -8.69
C ASN A 261 -2.43 19.05 -8.39
N GLN A 262 -1.75 20.15 -8.05
CA GLN A 262 -2.40 21.44 -7.80
C GLN A 262 -3.15 21.95 -9.03
N LYS A 263 -2.58 21.78 -10.23
CA LYS A 263 -3.25 22.19 -11.47
C LYS A 263 -4.57 21.45 -11.69
N LEU A 264 -4.60 20.12 -11.51
CA LEU A 264 -5.83 19.34 -11.63
C LEU A 264 -6.90 19.82 -10.63
N LEU A 265 -6.51 20.04 -9.37
CA LEU A 265 -7.43 20.54 -8.34
C LEU A 265 -7.95 21.97 -8.61
N LEU A 266 -7.23 22.78 -9.39
CA LEU A 266 -7.69 24.11 -9.82
C LEU A 266 -8.66 24.02 -10.99
N ASP A 267 -8.37 23.15 -11.96
CA ASP A 267 -9.25 22.90 -13.11
C ASP A 267 -10.62 22.38 -12.62
N ASP A 268 -10.65 21.43 -11.66
CA ASP A 268 -11.87 20.94 -11.01
C ASP A 268 -12.72 22.04 -10.36
N LYS A 269 -12.07 23.01 -9.70
CA LYS A 269 -12.77 24.16 -9.09
C LYS A 269 -13.33 25.09 -10.15
N GLY A 270 -12.64 25.25 -11.28
CA GLY A 270 -13.12 26.03 -12.42
C GLY A 270 -14.41 25.43 -12.99
N ASP A 271 -14.40 24.12 -13.24
CA ASP A 271 -15.57 23.38 -13.73
C ASP A 271 -16.78 23.56 -12.79
N LEU A 272 -16.59 23.39 -11.48
CA LEU A 272 -17.66 23.58 -10.48
C LEU A 272 -18.22 25.00 -10.50
N ASN A 273 -17.37 26.03 -10.59
CA ASN A 273 -17.84 27.42 -10.64
C ASN A 273 -18.69 27.68 -11.89
N ILE A 274 -18.28 27.15 -13.04
CA ILE A 274 -19.03 27.25 -14.28
C ILE A 274 -20.39 26.55 -14.14
N GLU A 275 -20.44 25.35 -13.56
CA GLU A 275 -21.70 24.63 -13.31
C GLU A 275 -22.63 25.41 -12.37
N ILE A 276 -22.09 26.01 -11.29
CA ILE A 276 -22.87 26.86 -10.37
C ILE A 276 -23.45 28.08 -11.10
N ASP A 277 -22.65 28.73 -11.94
CA ASP A 277 -23.11 29.91 -12.69
C ASP A 277 -24.15 29.55 -13.75
N VAL A 278 -23.99 28.41 -14.44
CA VAL A 278 -25.01 27.87 -15.36
C VAL A 278 -26.30 27.53 -14.61
N LEU A 279 -26.21 26.91 -13.43
CA LEU A 279 -27.38 26.62 -12.60
C LEU A 279 -28.08 27.91 -12.13
N ARG A 280 -27.33 28.93 -11.71
CA ARG A 280 -27.88 30.24 -11.37
C ARG A 280 -28.59 30.89 -12.54
N GLU A 281 -28.01 30.82 -13.74
CA GLU A 281 -28.62 31.36 -14.95
C GLU A 281 -29.91 30.62 -15.32
N ARG A 282 -29.92 29.28 -15.21
CA ARG A 282 -31.14 28.48 -15.39
C ARG A 282 -32.22 28.82 -14.37
N LEU A 283 -31.87 28.89 -13.08
CA LEU A 283 -32.79 29.27 -12.01
C LEU A 283 -33.36 30.69 -12.21
N ALA A 284 -32.54 31.63 -12.71
CA ALA A 284 -32.97 32.99 -13.03
C ALA A 284 -33.93 33.02 -14.24
N ARG A 285 -33.71 32.16 -15.25
CA ARG A 285 -34.59 32.04 -16.42
C ARG A 285 -35.88 31.27 -16.13
N GLU A 286 -35.83 30.27 -15.26
CA GLU A 286 -36.99 29.45 -14.85
C GLU A 286 -37.85 30.13 -13.78
N GLY A 287 -37.45 31.32 -13.31
CA GLY A 287 -38.34 32.21 -12.56
C GLY A 287 -38.82 31.60 -11.26
N VAL A 288 -37.91 31.32 -10.33
CA VAL A 288 -38.28 31.06 -8.93
C VAL A 288 -38.65 32.39 -8.26
N HIS A 289 -39.77 32.99 -8.70
CA HIS A 289 -40.56 33.88 -7.88
C HIS A 289 -41.34 33.00 -6.89
N HIS A 290 -40.76 32.77 -5.71
CA HIS A 290 -41.60 32.38 -4.57
C HIS A 290 -42.42 33.61 -4.19
N ASN A 291 -43.72 33.52 -4.46
CA ASN A 291 -44.73 34.29 -3.73
C ASN A 291 -44.95 33.62 -2.37
#